data_AF-A0A9P2M2T7-F1
#
_entry.id   AF-A0A9P2M2T7-F1
#
_cell.length_a   1.000
_cell.length_b   1.000
_cell.length_c   1.000
_cell.angle_alpha   90.00
_cell.angle_beta   90.00
_cell.angle_gamma   90.00
#
_symmetry.space_group_name_H-M   'P 1'
#
loop_
_entity.id
_entity.type
_entity.pdbx_description
1 polymer ?
#
loop_
_entity_poly.entity_id
_entity_poly.type
_entity_poly.pdbx_seq_one_letter_code
_entity_poly.pdbx_strand_id
1 'polypeptide(L)'
;MGLSSDDTRRREVVRDLAAGALLIGALFFPWNLYFGFRIPDSSKTVFGLLLAVTSLSLASLAVTFAGRRSQLRLGLNVPYLLLVLAFVVFDAIQTIRLGGTVHVPGGVGPGGWLGITGALLSAQPALTGATTDEGSHSRWLRATQFLGYASMLGAALSTGFNLSWRVRYALEPAAGASGFGKQNLAVIDTAVVYGVVALAAVLVASRWLLRPTAAEALSTVALGGSTLIAGSIVWSLPIGREIDAFHGIAQNTSTAGVGYEGYLVWAAAAAMCAPLTLFRSPNAPPIDKTVWRAASRNGLLLIAVWCLGSVAMRLTDLVVAVLLNYPFSRYDSMALAAFDLATAVLAIWLRFNMATEALPARLISSLCGLLCTFTVSRVIVGVVLAPRFQASSGGSAHPVYGNDLAQQITSTFDVVLCGLALSILAAAIVIGRLRQLPQPPHTPALSRPAGSPRIFRSAGSTHPVRPKIYRPPDHSS
;
A
#
# COMPACT_ATOMS: atom_id res chain seq x y z
N MET A 1 23.51 1.72 -28.70
CA MET A 1 22.83 0.44 -28.98
C MET A 1 21.33 0.74 -29.01
N GLY A 2 20.72 0.81 -30.19
CA GLY A 2 19.31 1.16 -30.36
C GLY A 2 18.39 0.04 -29.86
N LEU A 3 17.28 0.41 -29.25
CA LEU A 3 16.24 -0.48 -28.74
C LEU A 3 15.67 -1.37 -29.88
N SER A 4 15.37 -2.64 -29.60
CA SER A 4 14.32 -3.31 -30.36
C SER A 4 12.98 -2.75 -29.88
N SER A 5 12.19 -2.16 -30.78
CA SER A 5 10.84 -1.63 -30.54
C SER A 5 9.89 -2.58 -29.79
N ASP A 6 10.16 -3.88 -29.84
CA ASP A 6 9.32 -4.94 -29.28
C ASP A 6 9.30 -4.99 -27.75
N ASP A 7 10.40 -4.66 -27.07
CA ASP A 7 10.51 -4.77 -25.62
C ASP A 7 9.76 -3.65 -24.88
N THR A 8 9.77 -2.45 -25.47
CA THR A 8 8.96 -1.30 -25.02
C THR A 8 7.47 -1.57 -25.26
N ARG A 9 7.12 -2.12 -26.44
CA ARG A 9 5.74 -2.44 -26.81
C ARG A 9 5.14 -3.51 -25.89
N ARG A 10 5.89 -4.55 -25.56
CA ARG A 10 5.44 -5.62 -24.65
C ARG A 10 5.04 -5.10 -23.27
N ARG A 11 5.76 -4.11 -22.73
CA ARG A 11 5.49 -3.54 -21.40
C ARG A 11 4.30 -2.60 -21.38
N GLU A 12 4.15 -1.80 -22.43
CA GLU A 12 2.94 -1.00 -22.63
C GLU A 12 1.72 -1.91 -22.70
N VAL A 13 1.80 -3.04 -23.42
CA VAL A 13 0.74 -4.04 -23.46
C VAL A 13 0.48 -4.64 -22.08
N VAL A 14 1.50 -5.04 -21.31
CA VAL A 14 1.29 -5.60 -19.96
C VAL A 14 0.64 -4.58 -19.02
N ARG A 15 1.09 -3.32 -19.03
CA ARG A 15 0.49 -2.24 -18.23
C ARG A 15 -0.95 -1.97 -18.66
N ASP A 16 -1.20 -1.85 -19.95
CA ASP A 16 -2.52 -1.54 -20.50
C ASP A 16 -3.50 -2.73 -20.28
N LEU A 17 -3.02 -3.98 -20.34
CA LEU A 17 -3.79 -5.17 -19.93
C LEU A 17 -4.10 -5.17 -18.43
N ALA A 18 -3.13 -4.83 -17.58
CA ALA A 18 -3.37 -4.72 -16.14
C ALA A 18 -4.39 -3.61 -15.84
N ALA A 19 -4.27 -2.45 -16.49
CA ALA A 19 -5.23 -1.36 -16.37
C ALA A 19 -6.64 -1.78 -16.81
N GLY A 20 -6.77 -2.45 -17.96
CA GLY A 20 -8.04 -2.97 -18.46
C GLY A 20 -8.65 -4.02 -17.54
N ALA A 21 -7.85 -4.96 -17.02
CA ALA A 21 -8.31 -5.97 -16.08
C ALA A 21 -8.82 -5.35 -14.77
N LEU A 22 -8.14 -4.33 -14.25
CA LEU A 22 -8.58 -3.61 -13.04
C LEU A 22 -9.87 -2.82 -13.27
N LEU A 23 -10.01 -2.13 -14.41
CA LEU A 23 -11.23 -1.40 -14.79
C LEU A 23 -12.43 -2.33 -14.96
N ILE A 24 -12.24 -3.47 -15.64
CA ILE A 24 -13.29 -4.48 -15.80
C ILE A 24 -13.62 -5.11 -14.44
N GLY A 25 -12.59 -5.46 -13.66
CA GLY A 25 -12.73 -6.00 -12.31
C GLY A 25 -13.55 -5.08 -11.41
N ALA A 26 -13.34 -3.77 -11.48
CA ALA A 26 -14.07 -2.77 -10.70
C ALA A 26 -15.61 -2.85 -10.83
N LEU A 27 -16.13 -3.35 -11.95
CA LEU A 27 -17.57 -3.54 -12.17
C LEU A 27 -18.16 -4.70 -11.36
N PHE A 28 -17.32 -5.67 -10.96
CA PHE A 28 -17.70 -6.90 -10.25
C PHE A 28 -17.47 -6.82 -8.74
N PHE A 29 -17.08 -5.64 -8.23
CA PHE A 29 -16.88 -5.38 -6.80
C PHE A 29 -17.80 -4.25 -6.34
N PRO A 30 -18.05 -4.13 -5.02
CA PRO A 30 -18.87 -3.06 -4.48
C PRO A 30 -18.06 -1.77 -4.49
N TRP A 31 -18.76 -0.69 -4.76
CA TRP A 31 -18.18 0.65 -4.76
C TRP A 31 -18.35 1.34 -3.42
N ASN A 32 -19.40 1.00 -2.68
CA ASN A 32 -19.62 1.35 -1.28
C ASN A 32 -20.66 0.38 -0.68
N LEU A 33 -21.09 0.59 0.57
CA LEU A 33 -22.10 -0.27 1.22
C LEU A 33 -23.49 -0.24 0.56
N TYR A 34 -23.77 0.76 -0.28
CA TYR A 34 -25.10 1.05 -0.83
C TYR A 34 -25.18 0.88 -2.35
N PHE A 35 -24.06 0.62 -3.02
CA PHE A 35 -23.98 0.55 -4.47
C PHE A 35 -22.83 -0.36 -4.93
N GLY A 36 -23.16 -1.26 -5.86
CA GLY A 36 -22.21 -2.05 -6.61
C GLY A 36 -22.64 -3.50 -6.77
N PHE A 37 -21.72 -4.35 -7.23
CA PHE A 37 -22.03 -5.75 -7.49
C PHE A 37 -22.37 -6.50 -6.19
N ARG A 38 -23.47 -7.26 -6.20
CA ARG A 38 -24.06 -7.96 -5.03
C ARG A 38 -24.57 -7.06 -3.90
N ILE A 39 -24.68 -5.75 -4.13
CA ILE A 39 -25.36 -4.83 -3.19
C ILE A 39 -26.84 -4.73 -3.57
N PRO A 40 -27.79 -5.09 -2.68
CA PRO A 40 -29.22 -4.94 -2.92
C PRO A 40 -29.62 -3.51 -3.28
N ASP A 41 -30.67 -3.34 -4.07
CA ASP A 41 -31.26 -2.05 -4.43
C ASP A 41 -30.30 -1.02 -5.08
N SER A 42 -29.21 -1.51 -5.67
CA SER A 42 -28.24 -0.65 -6.38
C SER A 42 -28.89 0.11 -7.54
N SER A 43 -28.64 1.42 -7.59
CA SER A 43 -29.19 2.31 -8.62
C SER A 43 -28.71 1.95 -10.04
N LYS A 44 -29.66 1.62 -10.92
CA LYS A 44 -29.40 1.33 -12.35
C LYS A 44 -28.77 2.52 -13.07
N THR A 45 -29.14 3.75 -12.70
CA THR A 45 -28.60 4.98 -13.31
C THR A 45 -27.12 5.14 -12.98
N VAL A 46 -26.73 4.93 -11.73
CA VAL A 46 -25.33 5.01 -11.30
C VAL A 46 -24.50 3.89 -11.92
N PHE A 47 -25.08 2.70 -12.10
CA PHE A 47 -24.46 1.61 -12.87
C PHE A 47 -24.24 1.99 -14.34
N GLY A 48 -25.23 2.61 -14.99
CA GLY A 48 -25.08 3.11 -16.36
C GLY A 48 -23.98 4.16 -16.49
N LEU A 49 -23.89 5.08 -15.54
CA LEU A 49 -22.82 6.07 -15.46
C LEU A 49 -21.45 5.39 -15.27
N LEU A 50 -21.35 4.42 -14.36
CA LEU A 50 -20.14 3.64 -14.13
C LEU A 50 -19.68 2.93 -15.40
N LEU A 51 -20.58 2.27 -16.12
CA LEU A 51 -20.28 1.61 -17.39
C LEU A 51 -19.80 2.62 -18.45
N ALA A 52 -20.43 3.79 -18.53
CA ALA A 52 -20.04 4.84 -19.46
C ALA A 52 -18.61 5.35 -19.18
N VAL A 53 -18.30 5.70 -17.93
CA VAL A 53 -16.94 6.18 -17.60
C VAL A 53 -15.90 5.06 -17.72
N THR A 54 -16.26 3.81 -17.40
CA THR A 54 -15.38 2.65 -17.60
C THR A 54 -15.08 2.45 -19.09
N SER A 55 -16.07 2.62 -19.95
CA SER A 55 -15.91 2.53 -21.41
C SER A 55 -14.98 3.62 -21.95
N LEU A 56 -15.08 4.86 -21.44
CA LEU A 56 -14.15 5.93 -21.78
C LEU A 56 -12.71 5.61 -21.32
N SER A 57 -12.55 5.10 -20.10
CA SER A 57 -11.25 4.65 -19.58
C SER A 57 -10.67 3.49 -20.38
N LEU A 58 -11.48 2.53 -20.84
CA LEU A 58 -11.03 1.45 -21.72
C LEU A 58 -10.66 1.97 -23.13
N ALA A 59 -11.44 2.90 -23.68
CA ALA A 59 -11.13 3.55 -24.95
C ALA A 59 -9.77 4.28 -24.89
N SER A 60 -9.39 4.81 -23.72
CA SER A 60 -8.07 5.44 -23.53
C SER A 60 -6.89 4.47 -23.77
N LEU A 61 -7.08 3.16 -23.59
CA LEU A 61 -6.08 2.13 -23.88
C LEU A 61 -5.93 1.90 -25.38
N ALA A 62 -7.04 1.97 -26.14
CA ALA A 62 -7.03 1.85 -27.59
C ALA A 62 -6.28 3.02 -28.26
N VAL A 63 -6.32 4.20 -27.64
CA VAL A 63 -5.58 5.41 -28.10
C VAL A 63 -4.06 5.17 -28.12
N THR A 64 -3.51 4.31 -27.26
CA THR A 64 -2.09 3.92 -27.27
C THR A 64 -1.68 3.36 -28.63
N PHE A 65 -2.53 2.57 -29.27
CA PHE A 65 -2.26 1.95 -30.56
C PHE A 65 -2.40 2.91 -31.75
N ALA A 66 -3.07 4.04 -31.57
CA ALA A 66 -3.34 5.03 -32.61
C ALA A 66 -2.30 6.16 -32.69
N GLY A 67 -1.21 6.11 -31.88
CA GLY A 67 -0.11 7.09 -31.91
C GLY A 67 -0.47 8.49 -31.40
N ARG A 68 -1.55 8.64 -30.62
CA ARG A 68 -2.07 9.94 -30.16
C ARG A 68 -1.55 10.37 -28.79
N ARG A 69 -1.54 11.69 -28.56
CA ARG A 69 -0.94 12.41 -27.42
C ARG A 69 -1.44 11.94 -26.04
N SER A 70 -0.53 11.93 -25.06
CA SER A 70 -0.77 11.62 -23.64
C SER A 70 -1.90 12.41 -22.97
N GLN A 71 -2.19 13.63 -23.46
CA GLN A 71 -3.29 14.46 -22.98
C GLN A 71 -4.68 13.85 -23.23
N LEU A 72 -4.85 13.12 -24.34
CA LEU A 72 -6.12 12.48 -24.68
C LEU A 72 -6.40 11.30 -23.72
N ARG A 73 -5.36 10.55 -23.33
CA ARG A 73 -5.47 9.45 -22.35
C ARG A 73 -5.94 9.98 -20.99
N LEU A 74 -5.34 11.07 -20.52
CA LEU A 74 -5.76 11.70 -19.27
C LEU A 74 -7.20 12.21 -19.38
N GLY A 75 -7.54 12.93 -20.46
CA GLY A 75 -8.88 13.48 -20.68
C GLY A 75 -9.99 12.42 -20.66
N LEU A 76 -9.74 11.24 -21.24
CA LEU A 76 -10.69 10.12 -21.23
C LEU A 76 -10.85 9.47 -19.84
N ASN A 77 -9.88 9.61 -18.94
CA ASN A 77 -9.94 9.07 -17.58
C ASN A 77 -10.47 10.08 -16.55
N VAL A 78 -10.49 11.39 -16.86
CA VAL A 78 -11.04 12.43 -15.96
C VAL A 78 -12.46 12.10 -15.49
N PRO A 79 -13.41 11.67 -16.35
CA PRO A 79 -14.75 11.30 -15.89
C PRO A 79 -14.77 10.19 -14.83
N TYR A 80 -13.88 9.20 -14.96
CA TYR A 80 -13.75 8.11 -14.00
C TYR A 80 -13.22 8.62 -12.65
N LEU A 81 -12.19 9.49 -12.68
CA LEU A 81 -11.62 10.09 -11.48
C LEU A 81 -12.65 10.99 -10.76
N LEU A 82 -13.47 11.72 -11.51
CA LEU A 82 -14.57 12.51 -10.95
C LEU A 82 -15.65 11.64 -10.32
N LEU A 83 -15.97 10.48 -10.92
CA LEU A 83 -16.90 9.54 -10.32
C LEU A 83 -16.37 9.03 -8.97
N VAL A 84 -15.11 8.59 -8.91
CA VAL A 84 -14.48 8.15 -7.65
C VAL A 84 -14.48 9.28 -6.61
N LEU A 85 -14.13 10.50 -7.00
CA LEU A 85 -14.20 11.67 -6.12
C LEU A 85 -15.62 11.92 -5.60
N ALA A 86 -16.66 11.73 -6.43
CA ALA A 86 -18.04 11.85 -6.02
C ALA A 86 -18.42 10.83 -4.94
N PHE A 87 -17.92 9.58 -5.02
CA PHE A 87 -18.11 8.59 -3.96
C PHE A 87 -17.42 8.99 -2.65
N VAL A 88 -16.20 9.52 -2.71
CA VAL A 88 -15.48 10.05 -1.53
C VAL A 88 -16.23 11.22 -0.90
N VAL A 89 -16.70 12.18 -1.70
CA VAL A 89 -17.47 13.34 -1.22
C VAL A 89 -18.81 12.89 -0.64
N PHE A 90 -19.46 11.92 -1.28
CA PHE A 90 -20.69 11.32 -0.79
C PHE A 90 -20.48 10.63 0.56
N ASP A 91 -19.38 9.89 0.75
CA ASP A 91 -19.01 9.32 2.04
C ASP A 91 -18.76 10.39 3.12
N ALA A 92 -18.01 11.44 2.79
CA ALA A 92 -17.74 12.53 3.72
C ALA A 92 -19.05 13.23 4.17
N ILE A 93 -19.96 13.51 3.23
CA ILE A 93 -21.28 14.10 3.54
C ILE A 93 -22.11 13.15 4.41
N GLN A 94 -22.13 11.85 4.08
CA GLN A 94 -22.85 10.86 4.87
C GLN A 94 -22.27 10.72 6.28
N THR A 95 -20.94 10.68 6.42
CA THR A 95 -20.27 10.65 7.73
C THR A 95 -20.73 11.82 8.59
N ILE A 96 -20.82 13.02 8.01
CA ILE A 96 -21.27 14.21 8.75
C ILE A 96 -22.76 14.11 9.11
N ARG A 97 -23.61 13.71 8.16
CA ARG A 97 -25.08 13.65 8.35
C ARG A 97 -25.51 12.53 9.28
N LEU A 98 -24.85 11.39 9.21
CA LEU A 98 -25.16 10.17 9.96
C LEU A 98 -24.34 10.07 11.25
N GLY A 99 -23.45 11.01 11.51
CA GLY A 99 -22.66 11.08 12.74
C GLY A 99 -23.55 11.01 13.98
N GLY A 100 -23.25 10.06 14.87
CA GLY A 100 -24.03 9.82 16.08
C GLY A 100 -25.34 9.03 15.88
N THR A 101 -25.64 8.59 14.65
CA THR A 101 -26.77 7.68 14.38
C THR A 101 -26.31 6.23 14.28
N VAL A 102 -27.25 5.29 14.26
CA VAL A 102 -26.99 3.86 14.01
C VAL A 102 -26.70 3.55 12.53
N HIS A 103 -26.91 4.51 11.63
CA HIS A 103 -26.71 4.32 10.20
C HIS A 103 -25.24 4.49 9.85
N VAL A 104 -24.73 3.58 9.04
CA VAL A 104 -23.32 3.53 8.70
C VAL A 104 -23.06 4.35 7.44
N PRO A 105 -22.02 5.20 7.37
CA PRO A 105 -21.64 5.88 6.12
C PRO A 105 -21.33 4.88 5.00
N GLY A 106 -21.40 5.30 3.74
CA GLY A 106 -21.23 4.39 2.61
C GLY A 106 -19.81 3.82 2.48
N GLY A 107 -18.80 4.62 2.78
CA GLY A 107 -17.40 4.29 2.53
C GLY A 107 -17.04 4.20 1.05
N VAL A 108 -15.81 3.75 0.77
CA VAL A 108 -15.37 3.38 -0.58
C VAL A 108 -14.83 1.96 -0.60
N GLY A 109 -15.44 1.14 -1.45
CA GLY A 109 -15.18 -0.29 -1.56
C GLY A 109 -14.09 -0.67 -2.58
N PRO A 110 -13.75 -1.97 -2.64
CA PRO A 110 -12.75 -2.52 -3.55
C PRO A 110 -13.00 -2.19 -5.04
N GLY A 111 -14.25 -2.02 -5.46
CA GLY A 111 -14.59 -1.58 -6.82
C GLY A 111 -14.03 -0.20 -7.14
N GLY A 112 -14.14 0.75 -6.20
CA GLY A 112 -13.53 2.07 -6.31
C GLY A 112 -12.00 2.00 -6.33
N TRP A 113 -11.39 1.13 -5.53
CA TRP A 113 -9.93 0.99 -5.44
C TRP A 113 -9.33 0.38 -6.73
N LEU A 114 -9.93 -0.70 -7.23
CA LEU A 114 -9.55 -1.30 -8.51
C LEU A 114 -9.75 -0.31 -9.65
N GLY A 115 -10.87 0.40 -9.63
CA GLY A 115 -11.24 1.39 -10.62
C GLY A 115 -10.26 2.55 -10.72
N ILE A 116 -9.96 3.22 -9.60
CA ILE A 116 -9.00 4.34 -9.59
C ILE A 116 -7.61 3.88 -10.03
N THR A 117 -7.19 2.68 -9.61
CA THR A 117 -5.89 2.12 -10.01
C THR A 117 -5.85 1.88 -11.52
N GLY A 118 -6.87 1.24 -12.07
CA GLY A 118 -6.98 0.99 -13.50
C GLY A 118 -7.03 2.27 -14.34
N ALA A 119 -7.84 3.25 -13.91
CA ALA A 119 -7.97 4.55 -14.59
C ALA A 119 -6.67 5.38 -14.53
N LEU A 120 -5.93 5.33 -13.42
CA LEU A 120 -4.65 6.05 -13.30
C LEU A 120 -3.53 5.35 -14.08
N LEU A 121 -3.54 4.02 -14.18
CA LEU A 121 -2.62 3.26 -15.03
C LEU A 121 -2.90 3.52 -16.52
N SER A 122 -4.17 3.56 -16.92
CA SER A 122 -4.56 3.87 -18.31
C SER A 122 -4.29 5.33 -18.68
N ALA A 123 -4.32 6.26 -17.72
CA ALA A 123 -3.99 7.67 -17.91
C ALA A 123 -2.48 7.96 -18.01
N GLN A 124 -1.62 6.99 -17.67
CA GLN A 124 -0.16 7.19 -17.72
C GLN A 124 0.31 7.54 -19.14
N PRO A 125 1.36 8.38 -19.28
CA PRO A 125 1.98 8.63 -20.58
C PRO A 125 2.53 7.33 -21.21
N ALA A 126 2.65 7.31 -22.54
CA ALA A 126 3.36 6.25 -23.25
C ALA A 126 4.84 6.22 -22.83
N LEU A 127 5.44 5.04 -22.73
CA LEU A 127 6.81 4.82 -22.22
C LEU A 127 7.89 5.16 -23.28
N THR A 128 7.56 6.02 -24.25
CA THR A 128 8.35 6.28 -25.46
C THR A 128 9.28 7.49 -25.30
N GLY A 129 10.53 7.24 -24.85
CA GLY A 129 11.69 8.11 -25.13
C GLY A 129 12.03 9.22 -24.12
N ALA A 130 13.31 9.25 -23.73
CA ALA A 130 13.89 9.96 -22.58
C ALA A 130 13.72 11.50 -22.49
N THR A 131 13.31 12.20 -23.55
CA THR A 131 13.38 13.68 -23.59
C THR A 131 12.08 14.41 -23.26
N THR A 132 10.92 13.73 -23.27
CA THR A 132 9.63 14.31 -22.80
C THR A 132 9.18 13.76 -21.43
N ASP A 133 9.97 12.84 -20.88
CA ASP A 133 9.60 11.99 -19.75
C ASP A 133 9.77 12.66 -18.38
N GLU A 134 10.76 13.54 -18.22
CA GLU A 134 11.08 14.19 -16.93
C GLU A 134 9.98 15.14 -16.44
N GLY A 135 9.39 15.94 -17.34
CA GLY A 135 8.32 16.90 -17.01
C GLY A 135 6.96 16.26 -16.75
N SER A 136 6.69 15.08 -17.30
CA SER A 136 5.46 14.32 -17.05
C SER A 136 5.56 13.57 -15.72
N HIS A 137 6.65 12.84 -15.50
CA HIS A 137 6.89 12.11 -14.25
C HIS A 137 6.93 13.04 -13.04
N SER A 138 7.52 14.23 -13.17
CA SER A 138 7.51 15.22 -12.08
C SER A 138 6.10 15.71 -11.69
N ARG A 139 5.15 15.79 -12.63
CA ARG A 139 3.74 16.12 -12.32
C ARG A 139 3.03 14.99 -11.58
N TRP A 140 3.25 13.74 -12.00
CA TRP A 140 2.73 12.56 -11.30
C TRP A 140 3.30 12.43 -9.89
N LEU A 141 4.59 12.71 -9.72
CA LEU A 141 5.23 12.76 -8.39
C LEU A 141 4.63 13.86 -7.51
N ARG A 142 4.37 15.07 -8.03
CA ARG A 142 3.64 16.10 -7.27
C ARG A 142 2.22 15.67 -6.92
N ALA A 143 1.52 14.99 -7.83
CA ALA A 143 0.19 14.46 -7.56
C ALA A 143 0.21 13.42 -6.42
N THR A 144 1.23 12.55 -6.36
CA THR A 144 1.40 11.62 -5.23
C THR A 144 1.63 12.36 -3.91
N GLN A 145 2.41 13.43 -3.90
CA GLN A 145 2.60 14.26 -2.70
C GLN A 145 1.31 14.91 -2.24
N PHE A 146 0.53 15.47 -3.17
CA PHE A 146 -0.78 16.05 -2.86
C PHE A 146 -1.73 15.01 -2.26
N LEU A 147 -1.80 13.81 -2.85
CA LEU A 147 -2.57 12.70 -2.32
C LEU A 147 -2.10 12.28 -0.92
N GLY A 148 -0.79 12.27 -0.67
CA GLY A 148 -0.21 12.03 0.65
C GLY A 148 -0.71 13.02 1.69
N TYR A 149 -0.62 14.33 1.41
CA TYR A 149 -1.12 15.36 2.33
C TYR A 149 -2.65 15.30 2.50
N ALA A 150 -3.39 15.12 1.41
CA ALA A 150 -4.85 15.01 1.45
C ALA A 150 -5.29 13.80 2.30
N SER A 151 -4.60 12.66 2.19
CA SER A 151 -4.84 11.47 3.00
C SER A 151 -4.56 11.71 4.48
N MET A 152 -3.43 12.34 4.81
CA MET A 152 -3.09 12.65 6.20
C MET A 152 -4.09 13.62 6.84
N LEU A 153 -4.46 14.67 6.11
CA LEU A 153 -5.46 15.64 6.56
C LEU A 153 -6.84 14.98 6.72
N GLY A 154 -7.27 14.20 5.73
CA GLY A 154 -8.52 13.46 5.77
C GLY A 154 -8.60 12.50 6.95
N ALA A 155 -7.53 11.74 7.20
CA ALA A 155 -7.45 10.83 8.35
C ALA A 155 -7.47 11.59 9.69
N ALA A 156 -6.75 12.72 9.80
CA ALA A 156 -6.75 13.53 11.01
C ALA A 156 -8.13 14.16 11.29
N LEU A 157 -8.78 14.73 10.26
CA LEU A 157 -10.13 15.30 10.36
C LEU A 157 -11.15 14.23 10.73
N SER A 158 -11.09 13.07 10.07
CA SER A 158 -11.97 11.96 10.37
C SER A 158 -11.77 11.44 11.80
N THR A 159 -10.52 11.25 12.24
CA THR A 159 -10.21 10.82 13.62
C THR A 159 -10.78 11.82 14.63
N GLY A 160 -10.55 13.12 14.40
CA GLY A 160 -11.07 14.19 15.25
C GLY A 160 -12.60 14.25 15.26
N PHE A 161 -13.25 14.05 14.11
CA PHE A 161 -14.70 14.04 13.99
C PHE A 161 -15.33 12.83 14.69
N ASN A 162 -14.76 11.64 14.55
CA ASN A 162 -15.23 10.45 15.26
C ASN A 162 -15.05 10.59 16.77
N LEU A 163 -13.92 11.14 17.20
CA LEU A 163 -13.65 11.37 18.62
C LEU A 163 -14.63 12.41 19.20
N SER A 164 -14.90 13.51 18.49
CA SER A 164 -15.85 14.52 18.97
C SER A 164 -17.26 13.97 19.13
N TRP A 165 -17.72 13.13 18.20
CA TRP A 165 -19.00 12.43 18.35
C TRP A 165 -19.03 11.43 19.49
N ARG A 166 -17.97 10.64 19.66
CA ARG A 166 -17.86 9.67 20.77
C ARG A 166 -17.86 10.36 22.12
N VAL A 167 -17.13 11.46 22.25
CA VAL A 167 -17.12 12.29 23.46
C VAL A 167 -18.48 12.91 23.70
N ARG A 168 -19.11 13.51 22.68
CA ARG A 168 -20.46 14.07 22.81
C ARG A 168 -21.47 13.02 23.28
N TYR A 169 -21.50 11.85 22.64
CA TYR A 169 -22.40 10.76 23.00
C TYR A 169 -22.16 10.25 24.43
N ALA A 170 -20.90 10.16 24.85
CA ALA A 170 -20.54 9.76 26.21
C ALA A 170 -20.90 10.83 27.28
N LEU A 171 -21.13 12.09 26.87
CA LEU A 171 -21.51 13.19 27.76
C LEU A 171 -23.02 13.44 27.79
N GLU A 172 -23.77 12.99 26.79
CA GLU A 172 -25.24 13.10 26.79
C GLU A 172 -25.82 12.20 27.91
N PRO A 173 -26.59 12.76 28.87
CA PRO A 173 -27.15 11.96 29.96
C PRO A 173 -28.10 10.90 29.41
N ALA A 174 -27.80 9.62 29.65
CA ALA A 174 -28.78 8.57 29.43
C ALA A 174 -30.00 8.86 30.32
N ALA A 175 -31.21 8.75 29.76
CA ALA A 175 -32.44 9.06 30.49
C ALA A 175 -32.49 8.28 31.81
N GLY A 176 -32.38 8.99 32.94
CA GLY A 176 -32.38 8.42 34.29
C GLY A 176 -31.01 8.15 34.93
N ALA A 177 -29.89 8.40 34.26
CA ALA A 177 -28.54 8.24 34.83
C ALA A 177 -27.98 9.57 35.37
N SER A 178 -27.68 9.62 36.67
CA SER A 178 -27.05 10.78 37.31
C SER A 178 -25.52 10.73 37.13
N GLY A 179 -25.00 11.40 36.09
CA GLY A 179 -23.60 11.83 36.01
C GLY A 179 -22.65 11.01 35.13
N PHE A 180 -21.41 11.48 35.04
CA PHE A 180 -20.32 10.89 34.27
C PHE A 180 -19.79 9.61 34.94
N GLY A 181 -19.95 8.46 34.28
CA GLY A 181 -19.64 7.15 34.85
C GLY A 181 -18.50 6.39 34.13
N LYS A 182 -18.14 5.22 34.68
CA LYS A 182 -17.10 4.33 34.11
C LYS A 182 -17.35 3.97 32.64
N GLN A 183 -18.62 3.83 32.24
CA GLN A 183 -19.01 3.50 30.86
C GLN A 183 -18.67 4.63 29.89
N ASN A 184 -18.86 5.89 30.30
CA ASN A 184 -18.55 7.05 29.48
C ASN A 184 -17.03 7.16 29.25
N LEU A 185 -16.27 6.97 30.33
CA LEU A 185 -14.80 6.92 30.30
C LEU A 185 -14.30 5.81 29.37
N ALA A 186 -14.84 4.60 29.49
CA ALA A 186 -14.50 3.47 28.64
C ALA A 186 -14.75 3.73 27.15
N VAL A 187 -15.88 4.37 26.79
CA VAL A 187 -16.20 4.71 25.39
C VAL A 187 -15.21 5.72 24.83
N ILE A 188 -14.86 6.75 25.62
CA ILE A 188 -13.90 7.78 25.21
C ILE A 188 -12.49 7.18 25.05
N ASP A 189 -12.02 6.43 26.04
CA ASP A 189 -10.69 5.82 26.03
C ASP A 189 -10.52 4.87 24.85
N THR A 190 -11.52 4.03 24.58
CA THR A 190 -11.49 3.11 23.44
C THR A 190 -11.45 3.87 22.12
N ALA A 191 -12.28 4.92 21.96
CA ALA A 191 -12.30 5.75 20.75
C ALA A 191 -10.95 6.46 20.51
N VAL A 192 -10.30 6.94 21.57
CA VAL A 192 -8.96 7.56 21.48
C VAL A 192 -7.93 6.54 21.02
N VAL A 193 -7.88 5.37 21.66
CA VAL A 193 -6.87 4.35 21.33
C VAL A 193 -7.04 3.84 19.90
N TYR A 194 -8.27 3.48 19.50
CA TYR A 194 -8.55 3.01 18.15
C TYR A 194 -8.25 4.09 17.10
N GLY A 195 -8.70 5.33 17.34
CA GLY A 195 -8.44 6.47 16.45
C GLY A 195 -6.95 6.77 16.29
N VAL A 196 -6.17 6.77 17.38
CA VAL A 196 -4.72 7.00 17.35
C VAL A 196 -4.01 5.89 16.57
N VAL A 197 -4.37 4.63 16.79
CA VAL A 197 -3.74 3.49 16.09
C VAL A 197 -4.04 3.52 14.59
N ALA A 198 -5.29 3.75 14.21
CA ALA A 198 -5.69 3.88 12.81
C ALA A 198 -4.99 5.08 12.14
N LEU A 199 -4.98 6.24 12.80
CA LEU A 199 -4.28 7.43 12.31
C LEU A 199 -2.79 7.17 12.14
N ALA A 200 -2.12 6.54 13.12
CA ALA A 200 -0.69 6.23 13.04
C ALA A 200 -0.36 5.35 11.83
N ALA A 201 -1.19 4.35 11.51
CA ALA A 201 -1.01 3.51 10.33
C ALA A 201 -1.11 4.33 9.03
N VAL A 202 -2.12 5.21 8.91
CA VAL A 202 -2.24 6.11 7.74
C VAL A 202 -1.05 7.05 7.64
N LEU A 203 -0.65 7.70 8.74
CA LEU A 203 0.47 8.65 8.72
C LEU A 203 1.78 7.98 8.32
N VAL A 204 2.05 6.76 8.82
CA VAL A 204 3.26 6.00 8.47
C VAL A 204 3.26 5.63 6.99
N ALA A 205 2.15 5.11 6.46
CA ALA A 205 2.03 4.73 5.05
C ALA A 205 2.07 5.95 4.11
N SER A 206 1.28 6.98 4.40
CA SER A 206 1.18 8.18 3.57
C SER A 206 2.46 9.03 3.60
N ARG A 207 3.34 8.85 4.60
CA ARG A 207 4.66 9.50 4.63
C ARG A 207 5.52 9.14 3.43
N TRP A 208 5.38 7.92 2.89
CA TRP A 208 6.10 7.46 1.70
C TRP A 208 5.69 8.22 0.43
N LEU A 209 4.52 8.88 0.46
CA LEU A 209 4.00 9.67 -0.66
C LEU A 209 4.55 11.10 -0.65
N LEU A 210 5.04 11.59 0.49
CA LEU A 210 5.52 12.96 0.63
C LEU A 210 6.88 13.18 -0.06
N ARG A 211 7.74 12.16 -0.09
CA ARG A 211 9.08 12.24 -0.68
C ARG A 211 9.43 10.98 -1.47
N PRO A 212 8.73 10.70 -2.58
CA PRO A 212 8.81 9.42 -3.30
C PRO A 212 10.23 9.14 -3.84
N THR A 213 11.09 8.60 -2.98
CA THR A 213 12.36 7.97 -3.34
C THR A 213 12.05 6.62 -4.01
N ALA A 214 13.04 6.01 -4.67
CA ALA A 214 12.84 4.69 -5.28
C ALA A 214 12.36 3.63 -4.27
N ALA A 215 12.81 3.71 -3.01
CA ALA A 215 12.40 2.80 -1.95
C ALA A 215 10.96 3.07 -1.48
N GLU A 216 10.59 4.34 -1.33
CA GLU A 216 9.24 4.77 -0.94
C GLU A 216 8.21 4.46 -2.04
N ALA A 217 8.57 4.66 -3.30
CA ALA A 217 7.74 4.27 -4.45
C ALA A 217 7.51 2.74 -4.48
N LEU A 218 8.55 1.94 -4.24
CA LEU A 218 8.44 0.48 -4.19
C LEU A 218 7.58 0.02 -2.98
N SER A 219 7.73 0.67 -1.83
CA SER A 219 6.90 0.43 -0.64
C SER A 219 5.43 0.74 -0.92
N THR A 220 5.17 1.85 -1.60
CA THR A 220 3.83 2.29 -2.00
C THR A 220 3.16 1.30 -2.94
N VAL A 221 3.90 0.81 -3.94
CA VAL A 221 3.38 -0.20 -4.88
C VAL A 221 3.08 -1.52 -4.17
N ALA A 222 3.96 -1.96 -3.27
CA ALA A 222 3.72 -3.16 -2.47
C ALA A 222 2.48 -3.02 -1.58
N LEU A 223 2.31 -1.88 -0.91
CA LEU A 223 1.16 -1.61 -0.05
C LEU A 223 -0.15 -1.49 -0.84
N GLY A 224 -0.17 -0.71 -1.92
CA GLY A 224 -1.37 -0.56 -2.75
C GLY A 224 -1.74 -1.85 -3.47
N GLY A 225 -0.77 -2.61 -3.98
CA GLY A 225 -1.02 -3.94 -4.53
C GLY A 225 -1.60 -4.91 -3.50
N SER A 226 -1.05 -4.91 -2.28
CA SER A 226 -1.59 -5.70 -1.16
C SER A 226 -2.99 -5.25 -0.77
N THR A 227 -3.28 -3.95 -0.85
CA THR A 227 -4.61 -3.37 -0.58
C THR A 227 -5.66 -3.86 -1.57
N LEU A 228 -5.35 -3.83 -2.87
CA LEU A 228 -6.25 -4.31 -3.92
C LEU A 228 -6.57 -5.81 -3.76
N ILE A 229 -5.54 -6.62 -3.50
CA ILE A 229 -5.69 -8.05 -3.31
C ILE A 229 -6.50 -8.33 -2.04
N ALA A 230 -6.16 -7.69 -0.92
CA ALA A 230 -6.85 -7.88 0.35
C ALA A 230 -8.34 -7.49 0.26
N GLY A 231 -8.65 -6.32 -0.29
CA GLY A 231 -10.04 -5.89 -0.49
C GLY A 231 -10.84 -6.88 -1.36
N SER A 232 -10.20 -7.38 -2.43
CA SER A 232 -10.83 -8.37 -3.31
C SER A 232 -11.07 -9.71 -2.61
N ILE A 233 -10.11 -10.19 -1.81
CA ILE A 233 -10.21 -11.44 -1.05
C ILE A 233 -11.28 -11.33 0.04
N VAL A 234 -11.21 -10.28 0.86
CA VAL A 234 -12.17 -10.06 1.95
C VAL A 234 -13.57 -9.91 1.38
N TRP A 235 -13.75 -9.23 0.25
CA TRP A 235 -15.08 -9.14 -0.35
C TRP A 235 -15.59 -10.46 -0.97
N SER A 236 -14.69 -11.26 -1.55
CA SER A 236 -15.11 -12.44 -2.33
C SER A 236 -15.37 -13.66 -1.44
N LEU A 237 -14.73 -13.74 -0.28
CA LEU A 237 -14.82 -14.90 0.60
C LEU A 237 -15.99 -14.76 1.59
N PRO A 238 -16.77 -15.83 1.83
CA PRO A 238 -17.84 -15.81 2.84
C PRO A 238 -17.36 -15.35 4.23
N ILE A 239 -16.17 -15.80 4.63
CA ILE A 239 -15.55 -15.44 5.92
C ILE A 239 -15.11 -13.98 6.01
N GLY A 240 -15.08 -13.24 4.89
CA GLY A 240 -14.66 -11.85 4.86
C GLY A 240 -15.46 -10.94 5.77
N ARG A 241 -16.72 -11.29 6.06
CA ARG A 241 -17.61 -10.57 6.98
C ARG A 241 -17.20 -10.73 8.43
N GLU A 242 -16.57 -11.86 8.74
CA GLU A 242 -15.99 -12.14 10.05
C GLU A 242 -14.60 -11.52 10.19
N ILE A 243 -13.89 -11.29 9.09
CA ILE A 243 -12.62 -10.53 9.09
C ILE A 243 -12.90 -9.03 9.25
N ASP A 244 -13.90 -8.51 8.55
CA ASP A 244 -14.29 -7.11 8.58
C ASP A 244 -15.81 -7.00 8.50
N ALA A 245 -16.43 -6.33 9.47
CA ALA A 245 -17.88 -6.10 9.47
C ALA A 245 -18.37 -5.41 8.19
N PHE A 246 -17.50 -4.66 7.51
CA PHE A 246 -17.82 -3.97 6.26
C PHE A 246 -17.30 -4.71 5.03
N HIS A 247 -16.90 -5.96 5.18
CA HIS A 247 -16.54 -6.89 4.11
C HIS A 247 -15.44 -6.36 3.18
N GLY A 248 -14.52 -5.53 3.69
CA GLY A 248 -13.45 -4.93 2.90
C GLY A 248 -13.73 -3.54 2.36
N ILE A 249 -14.82 -2.89 2.77
CA ILE A 249 -15.13 -1.51 2.37
C ILE A 249 -14.47 -0.53 3.36
N ALA A 250 -13.75 0.48 2.83
CA ALA A 250 -13.11 1.50 3.64
C ALA A 250 -14.17 2.37 4.28
N GLN A 251 -14.21 2.44 5.60
CA GLN A 251 -15.31 3.10 6.31
C GLN A 251 -14.84 4.02 7.40
N ASN A 252 -15.40 5.22 7.38
CA ASN A 252 -15.16 6.20 8.41
C ASN A 252 -16.06 5.94 9.63
N THR A 253 -15.70 4.96 10.44
CA THR A 253 -16.38 4.70 11.72
C THR A 253 -15.39 4.73 12.88
N SER A 254 -15.88 5.12 14.05
CA SER A 254 -15.11 5.28 15.30
C SER A 254 -14.52 3.99 15.88
N THR A 255 -14.85 2.83 15.29
CA THR A 255 -14.35 1.50 15.68
C THR A 255 -13.87 0.67 14.48
N ALA A 256 -14.05 1.14 13.24
CA ALA A 256 -13.40 0.52 12.09
C ALA A 256 -11.91 0.92 12.11
N GLY A 257 -11.04 0.00 11.68
CA GLY A 257 -9.58 0.19 11.63
C GLY A 257 -9.12 1.34 10.72
N VAL A 258 -8.22 1.08 9.77
CA VAL A 258 -7.56 2.14 8.96
C VAL A 258 -8.49 2.84 7.94
N GLY A 259 -9.81 2.77 8.14
CA GLY A 259 -10.86 3.23 7.22
C GLY A 259 -11.03 4.75 7.19
N TYR A 260 -10.19 5.45 6.43
CA TYR A 260 -10.29 6.90 6.17
C TYR A 260 -9.99 7.25 4.71
N GLU A 261 -10.47 6.44 3.76
CA GLU A 261 -10.04 6.48 2.35
C GLU A 261 -8.55 6.17 2.14
N GLY A 262 -7.83 5.74 3.20
CA GLY A 262 -6.42 5.36 3.13
C GLY A 262 -6.16 4.30 2.06
N TYR A 263 -7.00 3.26 2.02
CA TYR A 263 -6.93 2.21 1.01
C TYR A 263 -7.07 2.75 -0.43
N LEU A 264 -8.01 3.66 -0.66
CA LEU A 264 -8.23 4.29 -1.96
C LEU A 264 -6.98 5.09 -2.38
N VAL A 265 -6.40 5.85 -1.45
CA VAL A 265 -5.20 6.65 -1.72
C VAL A 265 -3.99 5.74 -1.98
N TRP A 266 -3.79 4.67 -1.22
CA TRP A 266 -2.68 3.75 -1.44
C TRP A 266 -2.80 2.99 -2.77
N ALA A 267 -4.02 2.59 -3.14
CA ALA A 267 -4.31 2.00 -4.45
C ALA A 267 -4.01 2.99 -5.60
N ALA A 268 -4.49 4.23 -5.48
CA ALA A 268 -4.23 5.29 -6.45
C ALA A 268 -2.73 5.61 -6.56
N ALA A 269 -2.04 5.75 -5.43
CA ALA A 269 -0.61 6.05 -5.40
C ALA A 269 0.23 4.90 -5.96
N ALA A 270 -0.17 3.64 -5.76
CA ALA A 270 0.49 2.50 -6.38
C ALA A 270 0.42 2.56 -7.92
N ALA A 271 -0.72 2.96 -8.51
CA ALA A 271 -0.81 3.18 -9.95
C ALA A 271 0.15 4.28 -10.45
N MET A 272 0.31 5.36 -9.68
CA MET A 272 1.21 6.46 -10.03
C MET A 272 2.69 6.07 -9.89
N CYS A 273 3.04 5.23 -8.92
CA CYS A 273 4.41 4.78 -8.66
C CYS A 273 4.82 3.51 -9.44
N ALA A 274 3.86 2.74 -9.96
CA ALA A 274 4.12 1.48 -10.66
C ALA A 274 5.00 1.64 -11.92
N PRO A 275 4.83 2.66 -12.78
CA PRO A 275 5.71 2.87 -13.93
C PRO A 275 7.18 3.07 -13.56
N LEU A 276 7.44 3.74 -12.44
CA LEU A 276 8.79 4.04 -11.94
C LEU A 276 9.49 2.81 -11.34
N THR A 277 8.75 1.77 -10.98
CA THR A 277 9.24 0.61 -10.21
C THR A 277 9.09 -0.70 -10.99
N LEU A 278 7.85 -1.09 -11.32
CA LEU A 278 7.51 -2.36 -11.96
C LEU A 278 7.73 -2.35 -13.48
N PHE A 279 7.44 -1.23 -14.14
CA PHE A 279 7.52 -1.12 -15.61
C PHE A 279 8.77 -0.39 -16.12
N ARG A 280 9.82 -0.31 -15.30
CA ARG A 280 11.06 0.44 -15.55
C ARG A 280 11.85 -0.12 -16.75
N SER A 281 12.36 0.76 -17.62
CA SER A 281 13.16 0.44 -18.83
C SER A 281 14.20 -0.69 -18.65
N PRO A 282 14.41 -1.59 -19.64
CA PRO A 282 15.36 -2.71 -19.50
C PRO A 282 16.82 -2.26 -19.37
N ASN A 283 17.14 -1.08 -19.92
CA ASN A 283 18.47 -0.47 -19.78
C ASN A 283 18.65 0.27 -18.47
N ALA A 284 17.59 0.41 -17.67
CA ALA A 284 17.75 0.98 -16.35
C ALA A 284 18.51 -0.01 -15.47
N PRO A 285 19.48 0.46 -14.67
CA PRO A 285 20.22 -0.42 -13.79
C PRO A 285 19.24 -1.17 -12.88
N PRO A 286 19.49 -2.46 -12.59
CA PRO A 286 18.65 -3.25 -11.70
C PRO A 286 18.45 -2.50 -10.38
N ILE A 287 17.27 -2.64 -9.77
CA ILE A 287 16.98 -1.97 -8.50
C ILE A 287 18.04 -2.41 -7.49
N ASP A 288 18.75 -1.43 -6.96
CA ASP A 288 19.85 -1.67 -6.03
C ASP A 288 19.35 -2.41 -4.77
N LYS A 289 20.21 -3.26 -4.20
CA LYS A 289 19.94 -3.99 -2.95
C LYS A 289 19.54 -3.05 -1.83
N THR A 290 20.16 -1.86 -1.78
CA THR A 290 19.87 -0.82 -0.79
C THR A 290 18.43 -0.33 -0.87
N VAL A 291 17.88 -0.21 -2.08
CA VAL A 291 16.49 0.21 -2.34
C VAL A 291 15.52 -0.88 -1.88
N TRP A 292 15.77 -2.15 -2.22
CA TRP A 292 14.96 -3.28 -1.76
C TRP A 292 14.91 -3.39 -0.23
N ARG A 293 16.07 -3.23 0.43
CA ARG A 293 16.14 -3.24 1.90
C ARG A 293 15.41 -2.05 2.51
N ALA A 294 15.61 -0.85 1.99
CA ALA A 294 14.93 0.35 2.47
C ALA A 294 13.40 0.21 2.33
N ALA A 295 12.91 -0.30 1.19
CA ALA A 295 11.49 -0.56 0.99
C ALA A 295 10.94 -1.61 1.96
N SER A 296 11.69 -2.71 2.15
CA SER A 296 11.32 -3.76 3.12
C SER A 296 11.23 -3.20 4.55
N ARG A 297 12.17 -2.34 4.94
CA ARG A 297 12.20 -1.69 6.27
C ARG A 297 11.03 -0.73 6.49
N ASN A 298 10.53 -0.08 5.45
CA ASN A 298 9.32 0.73 5.51
C ASN A 298 8.09 -0.14 5.76
N GLY A 299 7.94 -1.24 5.01
CA GLY A 299 6.85 -2.19 5.23
C GLY A 299 6.88 -2.83 6.63
N LEU A 300 8.08 -3.20 7.11
CA LEU A 300 8.26 -3.73 8.47
C LEU A 300 7.90 -2.71 9.56
N LEU A 301 8.15 -1.40 9.33
CA LEU A 301 7.72 -0.35 10.25
C LEU A 301 6.20 -0.30 10.35
N LEU A 302 5.49 -0.37 9.23
CA LEU A 302 4.03 -0.35 9.21
C LEU A 302 3.44 -1.58 9.92
N ILE A 303 3.98 -2.77 9.66
CA ILE A 303 3.59 -4.00 10.36
C ILE A 303 3.81 -3.84 11.87
N ALA A 304 4.99 -3.37 12.29
CA ALA A 304 5.31 -3.18 13.71
C ALA A 304 4.38 -2.18 14.39
N VAL A 305 4.14 -1.01 13.79
CA VAL A 305 3.25 0.03 14.34
C VAL A 305 1.84 -0.51 14.51
N TRP A 306 1.29 -1.21 13.52
CA TRP A 306 -0.04 -1.79 13.61
C TRP A 306 -0.14 -2.91 14.64
N CYS A 307 0.85 -3.81 14.69
CA CYS A 307 0.85 -4.90 15.66
C CYS A 307 0.94 -4.36 17.09
N LEU A 308 1.81 -3.37 17.36
CA LEU A 308 1.86 -2.71 18.68
C LEU A 308 0.56 -1.95 19.00
N GLY A 309 -0.04 -1.28 18.00
CA GLY A 309 -1.34 -0.66 18.15
C GLY A 309 -2.46 -1.67 18.45
N SER A 310 -2.41 -2.86 17.83
CA SER A 310 -3.34 -3.96 18.09
C SER A 310 -3.20 -4.48 19.52
N VAL A 311 -1.97 -4.61 20.04
CA VAL A 311 -1.73 -4.90 21.46
C VAL A 311 -2.38 -3.84 22.35
N ALA A 312 -2.19 -2.55 22.04
CA ALA A 312 -2.79 -1.46 22.81
C ALA A 312 -4.33 -1.53 22.80
N MET A 313 -4.95 -1.73 21.64
CA MET A 313 -6.41 -1.90 21.52
C MET A 313 -6.90 -3.09 22.35
N ARG A 314 -6.24 -4.25 22.27
CA ARG A 314 -6.61 -5.45 23.05
C ARG A 314 -6.46 -5.25 24.56
N LEU A 315 -5.42 -4.54 25.00
CA LEU A 315 -5.22 -4.23 26.42
C LEU A 315 -6.28 -3.24 26.92
N THR A 316 -6.58 -2.20 26.14
CA THR A 316 -7.66 -1.24 26.44
C THR A 316 -8.99 -1.97 26.56
N ASP A 317 -9.31 -2.85 25.62
CA ASP A 317 -10.53 -3.64 25.62
C ASP A 317 -10.63 -4.58 26.82
N LEU A 318 -9.52 -5.21 27.22
CA LEU A 318 -9.47 -6.02 28.44
C LEU A 318 -9.72 -5.17 29.70
N VAL A 319 -9.10 -3.99 29.79
CA VAL A 319 -9.29 -3.07 30.91
C VAL A 319 -10.75 -2.59 30.98
N VAL A 320 -11.35 -2.24 29.84
CA VAL A 320 -12.75 -1.84 29.74
C VAL A 320 -13.67 -2.98 30.18
N ALA A 321 -13.42 -4.21 29.71
CA ALA A 321 -14.22 -5.37 30.11
C ALA A 321 -14.15 -5.63 31.63
N VAL A 322 -12.98 -5.48 32.24
CA VAL A 322 -12.78 -5.57 33.70
C VAL A 322 -13.51 -4.44 34.43
N LEU A 323 -13.36 -3.19 33.98
CA LEU A 323 -13.94 -2.01 34.65
C LEU A 323 -15.47 -2.00 34.61
N LEU A 324 -16.06 -2.49 33.52
CA LEU A 324 -17.50 -2.55 33.30
C LEU A 324 -18.12 -3.90 33.68
N ASN A 325 -17.31 -4.85 34.17
CA ASN A 325 -17.74 -6.18 34.54
C ASN A 325 -18.50 -6.92 33.41
N TYR A 326 -18.05 -6.72 32.17
CA TYR A 326 -18.57 -7.45 31.01
C TYR A 326 -18.10 -8.90 31.02
N PRO A 327 -18.79 -9.82 30.35
CA PRO A 327 -18.25 -11.16 30.12
C PRO A 327 -17.07 -11.07 29.14
N PHE A 328 -15.91 -11.59 29.53
CA PHE A 328 -14.72 -11.67 28.68
C PHE A 328 -13.90 -12.92 28.98
N SER A 329 -13.15 -13.39 27.97
CA SER A 329 -12.16 -14.44 28.12
C SER A 329 -10.78 -13.83 28.27
N ARG A 330 -10.22 -13.87 29.50
CA ARG A 330 -8.84 -13.41 29.77
C ARG A 330 -7.82 -14.12 28.89
N TYR A 331 -8.00 -15.43 28.73
CA TYR A 331 -7.08 -16.25 27.97
C TYR A 331 -7.05 -15.82 26.50
N ASP A 332 -8.21 -15.67 25.88
CA ASP A 332 -8.31 -15.31 24.46
C ASP A 332 -7.75 -13.91 24.18
N SER A 333 -8.12 -12.91 24.99
CA SER A 333 -7.59 -11.54 24.86
C SER A 333 -6.07 -11.49 25.02
N MET A 334 -5.50 -12.23 25.99
CA MET A 334 -4.06 -12.26 26.23
C MET A 334 -3.30 -13.06 25.19
N ALA A 335 -3.84 -14.18 24.71
CA ALA A 335 -3.26 -14.96 23.63
C ALA A 335 -3.16 -14.11 22.36
N LEU A 336 -4.24 -13.44 22.00
CA LEU A 336 -4.28 -12.53 20.86
C LEU A 336 -3.27 -11.38 20.98
N ALA A 337 -3.17 -10.75 22.16
CA ALA A 337 -2.17 -9.71 22.42
C ALA A 337 -0.73 -10.24 22.33
N ALA A 338 -0.48 -11.46 22.82
CA ALA A 338 0.84 -12.09 22.73
C ALA A 338 1.25 -12.37 21.27
N PHE A 339 0.32 -12.84 20.42
CA PHE A 339 0.56 -13.03 18.99
C PHE A 339 0.90 -11.71 18.27
N ASP A 340 0.15 -10.65 18.57
CA ASP A 340 0.42 -9.32 18.05
C ASP A 340 1.81 -8.81 18.48
N LEU A 341 2.14 -8.97 19.77
CA LEU A 341 3.43 -8.55 20.33
C LEU A 341 4.60 -9.33 19.72
N ALA A 342 4.48 -10.66 19.60
CA ALA A 342 5.52 -11.48 18.97
C ALA A 342 5.78 -11.06 17.52
N THR A 343 4.71 -10.75 16.78
CA THR A 343 4.81 -10.27 15.40
C THR A 343 5.46 -8.89 15.33
N ALA A 344 5.10 -7.98 16.23
CA ALA A 344 5.72 -6.67 16.34
C ALA A 344 7.22 -6.77 16.64
N VAL A 345 7.60 -7.57 17.63
CA VAL A 345 9.00 -7.77 18.03
C VAL A 345 9.81 -8.33 16.86
N LEU A 346 9.28 -9.33 16.15
CA LEU A 346 9.93 -9.89 14.97
C LEU A 346 10.09 -8.86 13.85
N ALA A 347 9.05 -8.07 13.57
CA ALA A 347 9.09 -7.02 12.55
C ALA A 347 10.13 -5.93 12.90
N ILE A 348 10.19 -5.50 14.15
CA ILE A 348 11.16 -4.52 14.65
C ILE A 348 12.59 -5.07 14.54
N TRP A 349 12.79 -6.31 14.99
CA TRP A 349 14.08 -6.98 14.92
C TRP A 349 14.56 -7.08 13.47
N LEU A 350 13.71 -7.54 12.54
CA LEU A 350 14.01 -7.60 11.11
C LEU A 350 14.33 -6.22 10.54
N ARG A 351 13.59 -5.19 10.94
CA ARG A 351 13.78 -3.81 10.44
C ARG A 351 15.16 -3.26 10.79
N PHE A 352 15.65 -3.53 11.99
CA PHE A 352 16.99 -3.11 12.41
C PHE A 352 18.08 -3.95 11.75
N ASN A 353 17.89 -5.27 11.69
CA ASN A 353 18.88 -6.19 11.15
C ASN A 353 19.00 -6.13 9.61
N MET A 354 17.96 -5.71 8.90
CA MET A 354 18.03 -5.42 7.46
C MET A 354 18.83 -4.14 7.12
N ALA A 355 19.17 -3.31 8.12
CA ALA A 355 20.03 -2.15 7.88
C ALA A 355 21.50 -2.54 7.69
N THR A 356 21.91 -3.69 8.24
CA THR A 356 23.28 -4.20 8.21
C THR A 356 23.41 -5.40 7.27
N GLU A 357 24.56 -5.56 6.61
CA GLU A 357 24.83 -6.73 5.75
C GLU A 357 25.44 -7.93 6.51
N ALA A 358 25.50 -7.84 7.84
CA ALA A 358 26.20 -8.78 8.69
C ALA A 358 25.58 -10.18 8.69
N LEU A 359 24.26 -10.29 8.47
CA LEU A 359 23.54 -11.55 8.60
C LEU A 359 23.43 -12.33 7.29
N PRO A 360 23.36 -13.68 7.35
CA PRO A 360 23.18 -14.51 6.18
C PRO A 360 21.80 -14.33 5.56
N ALA A 361 21.74 -14.28 4.22
CA ALA A 361 20.49 -14.04 3.49
C ALA A 361 19.41 -15.10 3.78
N ARG A 362 19.80 -16.37 3.99
CA ARG A 362 18.87 -17.46 4.32
C ARG A 362 18.14 -17.24 5.64
N LEU A 363 18.83 -16.70 6.65
CA LEU A 363 18.22 -16.38 7.94
C LEU A 363 17.19 -15.25 7.78
N ILE A 364 17.56 -14.18 7.07
CA ILE A 364 16.65 -13.06 6.80
C ILE A 364 15.41 -13.53 6.02
N SER A 365 15.57 -14.33 4.96
CA SER A 365 14.43 -14.86 4.21
C SER A 365 13.56 -15.79 5.05
N SER A 366 14.17 -16.65 5.88
CA SER A 366 13.43 -17.56 6.77
C SER A 366 12.62 -16.79 7.81
N LEU A 367 13.20 -15.76 8.41
CA LEU A 367 12.52 -14.92 9.39
C LEU A 367 11.44 -14.03 8.75
N CYS A 368 11.61 -13.60 7.50
CA CYS A 368 10.53 -12.97 6.73
C CYS A 368 9.38 -13.95 6.43
N GLY A 369 9.70 -15.23 6.18
CA GLY A 369 8.70 -16.29 6.03
C GLY A 369 7.94 -16.57 7.31
N LEU A 370 8.65 -16.59 8.44
CA LEU A 370 8.05 -16.68 9.78
C LEU A 370 7.15 -15.46 10.05
N LEU A 371 7.59 -14.25 9.73
CA LEU A 371 6.77 -13.04 9.86
C LEU A 371 5.49 -13.13 9.04
N CYS A 372 5.57 -13.60 7.80
CA CYS A 372 4.40 -13.84 6.96
C CYS A 372 3.44 -14.88 7.56
N THR A 373 3.99 -15.93 8.17
CA THR A 373 3.19 -16.95 8.85
C THR A 373 2.48 -16.35 10.06
N PHE A 374 3.16 -15.51 10.83
CA PHE A 374 2.58 -14.81 11.96
C PHE A 374 1.50 -13.81 11.55
N THR A 375 1.67 -13.03 10.48
CA THR A 375 0.61 -12.11 10.02
C THR A 375 -0.65 -12.86 9.58
N VAL A 376 -0.51 -13.97 8.86
CA VAL A 376 -1.65 -14.83 8.49
C VAL A 376 -2.30 -15.46 9.73
N SER A 377 -1.49 -15.95 10.66
CA SER A 377 -1.98 -16.54 11.92
C SER A 377 -2.76 -15.51 12.75
N ARG A 378 -2.32 -14.25 12.78
CA ARG A 378 -3.04 -13.16 13.47
C ARG A 378 -4.45 -12.96 12.91
N VAL A 379 -4.64 -13.04 11.59
CA VAL A 379 -5.97 -12.95 10.98
C VAL A 379 -6.83 -14.14 11.41
N ILE A 380 -6.31 -15.36 11.31
CA ILE A 380 -7.04 -16.59 11.64
C ILE A 380 -7.43 -16.60 13.11
N VAL A 381 -6.46 -16.44 14.01
CA VAL A 381 -6.68 -16.43 15.45
C VAL A 381 -7.57 -15.25 15.84
N GLY A 382 -7.42 -14.10 15.16
CA GLY A 382 -8.28 -12.93 15.31
C GLY A 382 -9.75 -13.21 15.05
N VAL A 383 -10.08 -14.00 14.01
CA VAL A 383 -11.47 -14.38 13.71
C VAL A 383 -12.00 -15.46 14.67
N VAL A 384 -11.15 -16.43 15.03
CA VAL A 384 -11.55 -17.59 15.84
C VAL A 384 -11.75 -17.23 17.31
N LEU A 385 -10.84 -16.42 17.87
CA LEU A 385 -10.83 -16.08 19.29
C LEU A 385 -11.49 -14.72 19.61
N ALA A 386 -12.00 -13.99 18.60
CA ALA A 386 -12.68 -12.73 18.86
C ALA A 386 -13.96 -12.96 19.68
N PRO A 387 -14.20 -12.15 20.74
CA PRO A 387 -15.44 -12.22 21.49
C PRO A 387 -16.64 -11.89 20.61
N ARG A 388 -17.76 -12.62 20.79
CA ARG A 388 -18.98 -12.47 19.98
C ARG A 388 -20.20 -12.20 20.86
N PHE A 389 -21.08 -11.33 20.39
CA PHE A 389 -22.41 -11.16 20.97
C PHE A 389 -23.32 -12.31 20.55
N GLN A 390 -24.23 -12.72 21.44
CA GLN A 390 -25.28 -13.66 21.06
C GLN A 390 -26.17 -13.00 20.02
N ALA A 391 -26.47 -13.72 18.93
CA ALA A 391 -27.37 -13.24 17.89
C ALA A 391 -28.73 -12.89 18.52
N SER A 392 -29.16 -11.63 18.35
CA SER A 392 -30.45 -11.16 18.83
C SER A 392 -31.58 -11.99 18.23
N SER A 393 -32.39 -12.64 19.06
CA SER A 393 -33.55 -13.41 18.61
C SER A 393 -34.58 -12.48 17.95
N GLY A 394 -34.56 -12.37 16.62
CA GLY A 394 -35.57 -11.66 15.82
C GLY A 394 -35.06 -10.51 14.93
N GLY A 395 -33.79 -10.11 15.02
CA GLY A 395 -33.20 -9.13 14.09
C GLY A 395 -32.67 -9.80 12.82
N SER A 396 -33.12 -9.37 11.63
CA SER A 396 -32.49 -9.82 10.39
C SER A 396 -31.13 -9.14 10.24
N ALA A 397 -30.07 -9.93 10.03
CA ALA A 397 -28.74 -9.40 9.78
C ALA A 397 -28.76 -8.59 8.48
N HIS A 398 -28.12 -7.41 8.48
CA HIS A 398 -28.04 -6.60 7.27
C HIS A 398 -27.34 -7.42 6.17
N PRO A 399 -27.85 -7.46 4.92
CA PRO A 399 -27.36 -8.38 3.89
C PRO A 399 -25.90 -8.12 3.46
N VAL A 400 -25.41 -6.89 3.68
CA VAL A 400 -24.09 -6.43 3.20
C VAL A 400 -23.03 -6.32 4.29
N TYR A 401 -23.40 -5.92 5.51
CA TYR A 401 -22.44 -5.52 6.54
C TYR A 401 -22.93 -5.85 7.96
N GLY A 402 -22.03 -5.72 8.93
CA GLY A 402 -22.24 -6.06 10.34
C GLY A 402 -21.86 -7.51 10.62
N ASN A 403 -21.34 -7.80 11.80
CA ASN A 403 -21.08 -9.16 12.26
C ASN A 403 -21.49 -9.27 13.74
N ASP A 404 -21.33 -10.46 14.30
CA ASP A 404 -21.60 -10.74 15.70
C ASP A 404 -20.38 -10.46 16.59
N LEU A 405 -19.30 -9.85 16.07
CA LEU A 405 -18.12 -9.55 16.87
C LEU A 405 -18.43 -8.45 17.88
N ALA A 406 -18.02 -8.68 19.14
CA ALA A 406 -18.13 -7.67 20.18
C ALA A 406 -17.09 -6.56 20.01
N GLN A 407 -15.95 -6.90 19.42
CA GLN A 407 -14.82 -5.99 19.15
C GLN A 407 -14.24 -6.32 17.79
N GLN A 408 -14.04 -5.28 16.97
CA GLN A 408 -13.52 -5.43 15.61
C GLN A 408 -12.09 -4.87 15.52
N ILE A 409 -11.14 -5.60 16.13
CA ILE A 409 -9.70 -5.26 16.07
C ILE A 409 -9.07 -5.83 14.80
N THR A 410 -9.33 -7.11 14.52
CA THR A 410 -8.91 -7.74 13.26
C THR A 410 -9.74 -7.15 12.14
N SER A 411 -9.09 -6.73 11.06
CA SER A 411 -9.73 -6.02 9.96
C SER A 411 -9.11 -6.34 8.60
N THR A 412 -9.67 -5.77 7.53
CA THR A 412 -9.09 -5.83 6.19
C THR A 412 -7.62 -5.39 6.16
N PHE A 413 -7.22 -4.47 7.05
CA PHE A 413 -5.84 -4.02 7.12
C PHE A 413 -4.89 -5.17 7.50
N ASP A 414 -5.28 -6.11 8.36
CA ASP A 414 -4.42 -7.26 8.69
C ASP A 414 -4.19 -8.15 7.47
N VAL A 415 -5.17 -8.26 6.57
CA VAL A 415 -5.02 -8.96 5.28
C VAL A 415 -4.08 -8.17 4.35
N VAL A 416 -4.15 -6.83 4.35
CA VAL A 416 -3.17 -5.98 3.64
C VAL A 416 -1.75 -6.24 4.17
N LEU A 417 -1.57 -6.34 5.49
CA LEU A 417 -0.27 -6.64 6.09
C LEU A 417 0.24 -8.04 5.75
N CYS A 418 -0.65 -9.01 5.52
CA CYS A 418 -0.27 -10.32 4.98
C CYS A 418 0.34 -10.20 3.57
N GLY A 419 -0.32 -9.47 2.67
CA GLY A 419 0.22 -9.19 1.33
C GLY A 419 1.55 -8.42 1.37
N LEU A 420 1.67 -7.47 2.30
CA LEU A 420 2.89 -6.70 2.50
C LEU A 420 4.03 -7.58 3.04
N ALA A 421 3.75 -8.48 3.99
CA ALA A 421 4.71 -9.44 4.50
C ALA A 421 5.20 -10.42 3.42
N LEU A 422 4.30 -10.89 2.54
CA LEU A 422 4.66 -11.68 1.35
C LEU A 422 5.56 -10.89 0.40
N SER A 423 5.27 -9.61 0.18
CA SER A 423 6.10 -8.72 -0.66
C SER A 423 7.50 -8.53 -0.06
N ILE A 424 7.61 -8.39 1.27
CA ILE A 424 8.88 -8.33 1.99
C ILE A 424 9.65 -9.64 1.88
N LEU A 425 8.98 -10.79 1.98
CA LEU A 425 9.59 -12.10 1.78
C LEU A 425 10.16 -12.25 0.36
N ALA A 426 9.39 -11.86 -0.66
CA ALA A 426 9.85 -11.86 -2.05
C ALA A 426 11.08 -10.95 -2.22
N ALA A 427 11.06 -9.74 -1.64
CA ALA A 427 12.20 -8.83 -1.64
C ALA A 427 13.44 -9.45 -0.96
N ALA A 428 13.27 -10.11 0.19
CA ALA A 428 14.37 -10.78 0.90
C ALA A 428 15.01 -11.90 0.06
N ILE A 429 14.20 -12.69 -0.66
CA ILE A 429 14.68 -13.73 -1.57
C ILE A 429 15.47 -13.12 -2.74
N VAL A 430 14.95 -12.04 -3.33
CA VAL A 430 15.62 -11.31 -4.43
C VAL A 430 16.97 -10.74 -3.96
N ILE A 431 17.01 -10.06 -2.81
CA ILE A 431 18.25 -9.55 -2.20
C ILE A 431 19.26 -10.68 -1.99
N GLY A 432 18.80 -11.84 -1.50
CA GLY A 432 19.63 -13.02 -1.28
C GLY A 432 20.27 -13.56 -2.57
N ARG A 433 19.50 -13.67 -3.65
CA ARG A 433 20.00 -14.11 -4.97
C ARG A 433 21.01 -13.13 -5.55
N LEU A 434 20.76 -11.83 -5.42
CA LEU A 434 21.70 -10.79 -5.87
C LEU A 434 23.03 -10.81 -5.10
N ARG A 435 23.08 -11.39 -3.89
CA ARG A 435 24.32 -11.56 -3.12
C ARG A 435 25.18 -12.74 -3.61
N GLN A 436 24.58 -13.69 -4.32
CA GLN A 436 25.25 -14.90 -4.80
C GLN A 436 25.86 -14.76 -6.21
N LEU A 437 25.48 -13.74 -6.98
CA LEU A 437 26.11 -13.44 -8.26
C LEU A 437 27.58 -13.06 -8.02
N PRO A 438 28.55 -13.72 -8.67
CA PRO A 438 29.95 -13.35 -8.57
C PRO A 438 30.12 -11.88 -8.93
N GLN A 439 30.72 -11.09 -8.05
CA GLN A 439 31.27 -9.81 -8.49
C GLN A 439 32.27 -10.14 -9.61
N PRO A 440 32.16 -9.53 -10.81
CA PRO A 440 33.26 -9.61 -11.75
C PRO A 440 34.50 -9.13 -11.01
N PRO A 441 35.63 -9.87 -11.09
CA PRO A 441 36.84 -9.46 -10.40
C PRO A 441 37.08 -7.99 -10.75
N HIS A 442 37.26 -7.16 -9.73
CA HIS A 442 37.80 -5.82 -9.93
C HIS A 442 39.13 -6.02 -10.65
N THR A 443 39.13 -5.91 -11.97
CA THR A 443 40.37 -5.70 -12.70
C THR A 443 40.90 -4.41 -12.13
N PRO A 444 42.01 -4.40 -11.36
CA PRO A 444 42.61 -3.13 -10.99
C PRO A 444 42.89 -2.44 -12.30
N ALA A 445 42.15 -1.37 -12.56
CA ALA A 445 42.46 -0.47 -13.65
C ALA A 445 43.89 0.01 -13.35
N LEU A 446 44.86 -0.52 -14.08
CA LEU A 446 46.19 0.05 -14.21
C LEU A 446 46.06 1.37 -14.98
N SER A 447 45.28 2.29 -14.43
CA SER A 447 45.23 3.70 -14.78
C SER A 447 46.33 4.41 -14.01
N ARG A 448 47.56 3.91 -14.11
CA ARG A 448 48.71 4.77 -13.88
C ARG A 448 48.86 5.56 -15.18
N PRO A 449 48.80 6.90 -15.18
CA PRO A 449 49.16 7.63 -16.38
C PRO A 449 50.59 7.20 -16.69
N ALA A 450 50.80 6.55 -17.83
CA ALA A 450 52.13 6.38 -18.37
C ALA A 450 52.66 7.80 -18.53
N GLY A 451 53.51 8.21 -17.60
CA GLY A 451 54.21 9.48 -17.68
C GLY A 451 54.86 9.52 -19.05
N SER A 452 54.59 10.59 -19.78
CA SER A 452 55.30 10.91 -21.01
C SER A 452 56.79 10.68 -20.77
N PRO A 453 57.50 9.97 -21.67
CA PRO A 453 58.91 9.70 -21.46
C PRO A 453 59.65 11.04 -21.41
N ARG A 454 60.19 11.38 -20.24
CA ARG A 454 61.10 12.51 -20.09
C ARG A 454 62.36 12.18 -20.87
N ILE A 455 62.48 12.75 -22.05
CA ILE A 455 63.72 12.76 -22.82
C ILE A 455 64.73 13.59 -22.00
N PHE A 456 65.68 12.90 -21.38
CA PHE A 456 66.85 13.54 -20.79
C PHE A 456 67.70 14.09 -21.94
N ARG A 457 67.56 15.38 -22.25
CA ARG A 457 68.55 16.09 -23.07
C ARG A 457 69.72 16.43 -22.16
N SER A 458 70.78 15.63 -22.24
CA SER A 458 72.08 16.05 -21.72
C SER A 458 72.56 17.23 -22.58
N ALA A 459 72.97 18.32 -21.92
CA ALA A 459 73.54 19.47 -22.59
C ALA A 459 74.86 19.07 -23.27
N GLY A 460 74.95 19.31 -24.58
CA GLY A 460 76.20 19.20 -25.33
C GLY A 460 76.34 17.94 -26.18
N SER A 461 75.74 17.93 -27.37
CA SER A 461 76.37 17.37 -28.58
C SER A 461 75.50 17.70 -29.81
N THR A 462 76.03 18.54 -30.68
CA THR A 462 75.55 18.80 -32.04
C THR A 462 75.76 17.55 -32.90
N HIS A 463 74.68 16.92 -33.41
CA HIS A 463 74.54 16.28 -34.74
C HIS A 463 73.27 15.39 -34.78
N PRO A 464 72.49 15.38 -35.87
CA PRO A 464 71.26 14.60 -35.96
C PRO A 464 71.55 13.13 -36.32
N VAL A 465 71.32 12.20 -35.40
CA VAL A 465 71.38 10.75 -35.67
C VAL A 465 69.97 10.24 -35.97
N ARG A 466 69.84 9.57 -37.12
CA ARG A 466 68.61 9.00 -37.70
C ARG A 466 68.06 7.87 -36.80
N PRO A 467 66.74 7.81 -36.50
CA PRO A 467 66.20 6.76 -35.65
C PRO A 467 66.16 5.40 -36.35
N LYS A 468 66.73 4.37 -35.70
CA LYS A 468 66.72 2.96 -36.15
C LYS A 468 65.45 2.29 -35.61
N ILE A 469 64.57 1.85 -36.51
CA ILE A 469 63.35 1.10 -36.16
C ILE A 469 63.73 -0.37 -35.94
N TYR A 470 63.41 -0.92 -34.78
CA TYR A 470 63.61 -2.34 -34.47
C TYR A 470 62.32 -3.12 -34.77
N ARG A 471 62.41 -4.18 -35.58
CA ARG A 471 61.29 -5.08 -35.90
C ARG A 471 61.56 -6.45 -35.25
N PRO A 472 60.60 -7.04 -34.51
CA PRO A 472 60.76 -8.38 -33.95
C PRO A 472 60.66 -9.47 -35.03
N PRO A 473 61.28 -10.65 -34.83
CA PRO A 473 61.34 -11.71 -35.84
C PRO A 473 60.02 -12.49 -35.96
N ASP A 474 59.64 -12.79 -37.20
CA ASP A 474 58.52 -13.67 -37.55
C ASP A 474 58.91 -15.14 -37.32
N HIS A 475 58.13 -15.87 -36.53
CA HIS A 475 58.24 -17.32 -36.43
C HIS A 475 57.28 -17.98 -37.44
N SER A 476 57.87 -18.65 -38.43
CA SER A 476 57.20 -19.64 -39.28
C SER A 476 58.00 -20.95 -39.23
N SER A 477 57.37 -21.99 -38.70
CA SER A 477 57.52 -23.43 -38.99
C SER A 477 56.42 -24.16 -38.23
#